data_AF-A0A428Z3F0-F1
#
_entry.id   AF-A0A428Z3F0-F1
#
_cell.length_a   1.000
_cell.length_b   1.000
_cell.length_c   1.000
_cell.angle_alpha   90.00
_cell.angle_beta   90.00
_cell.angle_gamma   90.00
#
_symmetry.space_group_name_H-M   'P 1'
#
loop_
_entity.id
_entity.type
_entity.pdbx_description
1 polymer ?
#
loop_
_entity_poly.entity_id
_entity_poly.type
_entity_poly.pdbx_seq_one_letter_code
_entity_poly.pdbx_strand_id
1 'polypeptide(L)'
;MTRHDLPPRREMPPEVRDRLRRRLWSQLDVPARSPLSRVRAPIVAVVGAVAVLIAGTVVLAQNVSSSSNPMAAAAFGTANVASQGMSAELDRCSTTAAPAGDLLARPQWSFVTRFEADGVSVTAARVEGKPVFCEITATTVTVSDPFAEPGYAASSKTAAMFATSNGTVAGVVDTGWTEFELRVTAEPNRTETVTPRLSDGLFVARARTLIDPPKPGVQLYALHDGAEHKFSPVPPVLAFAGGLRN
;
A
#
# COMPACT_ATOMS: atom_id res chain seq x y z
N MET A 1 -13.19 32.75 25.14
CA MET A 1 -13.49 31.41 24.59
C MET A 1 -14.87 31.45 23.94
N THR A 2 -14.95 31.64 22.63
CA THR A 2 -16.24 31.74 21.89
C THR A 2 -16.57 30.38 21.27
N ARG A 3 -17.57 29.69 21.87
CA ARG A 3 -18.21 28.51 21.28
C ARG A 3 -18.71 28.89 19.88
N HIS A 4 -18.18 28.24 18.85
CA HIS A 4 -18.75 28.36 17.50
C HIS A 4 -20.13 27.68 17.52
N ASP A 5 -21.15 28.52 17.43
CA ASP A 5 -22.55 28.11 17.36
C ASP A 5 -22.74 27.38 16.03
N LEU A 6 -22.86 26.06 16.08
CA LEU A 6 -23.08 25.27 14.89
C LEU A 6 -24.51 25.51 14.40
N PRO A 7 -24.70 25.72 13.08
CA PRO A 7 -26.02 25.97 12.54
C PRO A 7 -26.98 24.82 12.89
N PRO A 8 -28.25 25.12 13.18
CA PRO A 8 -29.22 24.13 13.58
C PRO A 8 -29.33 23.04 12.52
N ARG A 9 -29.23 21.77 12.96
CA ARG A 9 -29.34 20.61 12.07
C ARG A 9 -30.73 20.65 11.41
N ARG A 10 -30.77 20.94 10.11
CA ARG A 10 -31.98 20.82 9.31
C ARG A 10 -32.17 19.37 8.90
N GLU A 11 -33.39 18.85 9.11
CA GLU A 11 -33.77 17.57 8.54
C GLU A 11 -33.74 17.64 7.01
N MET A 12 -33.21 16.58 6.41
CA MET A 12 -33.08 16.49 4.96
C MET A 12 -34.45 16.21 4.34
N PRO A 13 -34.91 16.99 3.35
CA PRO A 13 -36.18 16.76 2.68
C PRO A 13 -36.28 15.33 2.13
N PRO A 14 -37.46 14.69 2.22
CA PRO A 14 -37.65 13.29 1.83
C PRO A 14 -37.25 13.03 0.37
N GLU A 15 -37.44 14.00 -0.52
CA GLU A 15 -37.09 13.90 -1.94
C GLU A 15 -35.58 13.76 -2.14
N VAL A 16 -34.78 14.46 -1.33
CA VAL A 16 -33.31 14.40 -1.37
C VAL A 16 -32.82 13.05 -0.84
N ARG A 17 -33.43 12.57 0.25
CA ARG A 17 -33.15 11.24 0.82
C ARG A 17 -33.43 10.14 -0.19
N ASP A 18 -34.57 10.19 -0.88
CA ASP A 18 -34.95 9.16 -1.85
C ASP A 18 -34.10 9.21 -3.13
N ARG A 19 -33.66 10.40 -3.53
CA ARG A 19 -32.72 10.55 -4.65
C ARG A 19 -31.34 9.97 -4.31
N LEU A 20 -30.83 10.25 -3.10
CA LEU A 20 -29.58 9.66 -2.61
C LEU A 20 -29.67 8.14 -2.50
N ARG A 21 -30.77 7.63 -1.93
CA ARG A 21 -30.99 6.19 -1.77
C ARG A 21 -31.05 5.50 -3.14
N ARG A 22 -31.79 6.04 -4.11
CA ARG A 22 -31.81 5.49 -5.49
C ARG A 22 -30.43 5.50 -6.16
N ARG A 23 -29.65 6.57 -5.99
CA ARG A 23 -28.31 6.68 -6.58
C ARG A 23 -27.36 5.64 -5.99
N LEU A 24 -27.44 5.43 -4.67
CA LEU A 24 -26.62 4.45 -3.96
C LEU A 24 -26.97 3.01 -4.39
N TRP A 25 -28.26 2.68 -4.48
CA TRP A 25 -28.70 1.38 -5.00
C TRP A 25 -28.33 1.18 -6.48
N SER A 26 -28.45 2.20 -7.32
CA SER A 26 -28.06 2.09 -8.74
C SER A 26 -26.57 1.83 -8.96
N GLN A 27 -25.71 2.18 -8.00
CA GLN A 27 -24.27 1.87 -8.06
C GLN A 27 -23.95 0.47 -7.52
N LEU A 28 -24.73 -0.02 -6.55
CA LEU A 28 -24.59 -1.37 -6.02
C LEU A 28 -25.16 -2.44 -6.97
N ASP A 29 -26.21 -2.11 -7.72
CA ASP A 29 -26.85 -3.00 -8.68
C ASP A 29 -26.14 -3.07 -10.04
N VAL A 30 -24.98 -2.43 -10.23
CA VAL A 30 -24.19 -2.63 -11.45
C VAL A 30 -23.55 -4.01 -11.35
N PRO A 31 -24.04 -5.04 -12.06
CA PRO A 31 -23.34 -6.31 -12.11
C PRO A 31 -22.04 -6.02 -12.85
N ALA A 32 -20.91 -6.49 -12.32
CA ALA A 32 -19.64 -6.46 -13.03
C ALA A 32 -19.83 -7.21 -14.37
N ARG A 33 -20.16 -6.47 -15.44
CA ARG A 33 -20.28 -7.02 -16.78
C ARG A 33 -18.88 -7.42 -17.20
N SER A 34 -18.62 -8.73 -17.18
CA SER A 34 -17.47 -9.30 -17.87
C SER A 34 -17.53 -8.87 -19.34
N PRO A 35 -16.49 -8.21 -19.88
CA PRO A 35 -16.42 -7.92 -21.30
C PRO A 35 -15.95 -9.20 -22.01
N LEU A 36 -16.80 -10.22 -22.04
CA LEU A 36 -16.60 -11.39 -22.88
C LEU A 36 -17.79 -11.48 -23.85
N SER A 37 -17.46 -11.66 -25.12
CA SER A 37 -18.36 -11.87 -26.26
C SER A 37 -18.86 -10.64 -27.01
N ARG A 38 -18.02 -10.17 -27.94
CA ARG A 38 -18.47 -9.94 -29.33
C ARG A 38 -17.31 -9.94 -30.33
N VAL A 39 -16.69 -11.10 -30.52
CA VAL A 39 -15.94 -11.38 -31.76
C VAL A 39 -16.85 -12.23 -32.64
N ARG A 40 -17.43 -11.61 -33.66
CA ARG A 40 -18.01 -12.33 -34.80
C ARG A 40 -16.87 -12.63 -35.75
N ALA A 41 -16.48 -13.91 -35.85
CA ALA A 41 -15.69 -14.43 -36.96
C ALA A 41 -16.38 -15.69 -37.50
N PRO A 42 -16.54 -15.85 -38.83
CA PRO A 42 -17.05 -17.08 -39.41
C PRO A 42 -15.92 -18.08 -39.67
N ILE A 43 -16.06 -19.25 -39.04
CA ILE A 43 -15.82 -20.63 -39.51
C ILE A 43 -14.56 -20.88 -40.38
N VAL A 44 -13.55 -21.52 -39.77
CA VAL A 44 -12.75 -22.59 -40.41
C VAL A 44 -12.52 -23.68 -39.35
N ALA A 45 -12.90 -24.92 -39.69
CA ALA A 45 -12.79 -26.10 -38.85
C ALA A 45 -11.35 -26.61 -38.81
N VAL A 46 -10.83 -26.89 -37.61
CA VAL A 46 -9.71 -27.83 -37.42
C VAL A 46 -9.99 -28.67 -36.17
N VAL A 47 -10.03 -29.98 -36.40
CA VAL A 47 -10.15 -31.08 -35.44
C VAL A 47 -8.84 -31.22 -34.67
N GLY A 48 -8.90 -31.41 -33.34
CA GLY A 48 -7.76 -32.02 -32.64
C GLY A 48 -7.60 -31.71 -31.16
N ALA A 49 -7.63 -32.79 -30.37
CA ALA A 49 -7.00 -32.99 -29.08
C ALA A 49 -7.71 -32.49 -27.80
N VAL A 50 -8.08 -33.51 -27.02
CA VAL A 50 -8.53 -33.50 -25.63
C VAL A 50 -7.44 -32.92 -24.71
N ALA A 51 -7.83 -32.02 -23.81
CA ALA A 51 -7.02 -31.67 -22.64
C ALA A 51 -7.86 -31.88 -21.38
N VAL A 52 -7.39 -32.80 -20.54
CA VAL A 52 -7.93 -33.12 -19.21
C VAL A 52 -7.67 -31.94 -18.28
N LEU A 53 -8.71 -31.32 -17.74
CA LEU A 53 -8.59 -30.37 -16.62
C LEU A 53 -8.69 -31.15 -15.31
N ILE A 54 -7.54 -31.37 -14.67
CA ILE A 54 -7.43 -31.83 -13.30
C ILE A 54 -7.84 -30.66 -12.39
N ALA A 55 -8.98 -30.79 -11.72
CA ALA A 55 -9.40 -29.89 -10.65
C ALA A 55 -8.58 -30.23 -9.38
N GLY A 56 -7.41 -29.62 -9.23
CA GLY A 56 -6.64 -29.66 -8.00
C GLY A 56 -7.08 -28.56 -7.04
N THR A 57 -7.94 -28.90 -6.08
CA THR A 57 -8.23 -28.01 -4.94
C THR A 57 -7.05 -28.02 -3.97
N VAL A 58 -6.26 -26.94 -3.94
CA VAL A 58 -5.27 -26.72 -2.89
C VAL A 58 -5.99 -26.10 -1.69
N VAL A 59 -6.23 -26.90 -0.66
CA VAL A 59 -6.62 -26.40 0.67
C VAL A 59 -5.35 -25.89 1.33
N LEU A 60 -5.13 -24.57 1.27
CA LEU A 60 -4.10 -23.92 2.10
C LEU A 60 -4.57 -23.96 3.56
N ALA A 61 -3.95 -24.83 4.34
CA ALA A 61 -4.04 -24.80 5.79
C ALA A 61 -3.39 -23.48 6.28
N GLN A 62 -4.22 -22.52 6.71
CA GLN A 62 -3.73 -21.35 7.42
C GLN A 62 -3.30 -21.81 8.80
N ASN A 63 -1.99 -21.89 9.02
CA ASN A 63 -1.40 -22.16 10.31
C ASN A 63 -1.54 -20.88 11.15
N VAL A 64 -2.67 -20.75 11.85
CA VAL A 64 -2.94 -19.62 12.76
C VAL A 64 -2.16 -19.88 14.04
N SER A 65 -0.96 -19.29 14.16
CA SER A 65 -0.30 -19.17 15.45
C SER A 65 -1.13 -18.22 16.32
N SER A 66 -1.93 -18.77 17.21
CA SER A 66 -2.71 -18.03 18.21
C SER A 66 -1.77 -17.33 19.21
N SER A 67 -1.33 -16.12 18.87
CA SER A 67 -0.77 -15.18 19.85
C SER A 67 -1.94 -14.44 20.52
N SER A 68 -2.05 -14.58 21.84
CA SER A 68 -3.16 -14.09 22.66
C SER A 68 -3.10 -12.57 22.95
N ASN A 69 -2.63 -11.75 22.00
CA ASN A 69 -2.55 -10.30 22.18
C ASN A 69 -3.57 -9.57 21.29
N PRO A 70 -4.62 -8.94 21.85
CA PRO A 70 -5.68 -8.27 21.07
C PRO A 70 -5.24 -6.99 20.33
N MET A 71 -3.94 -6.65 20.33
CA MET A 71 -3.35 -5.56 19.53
C MET A 71 -2.40 -6.06 18.42
N ALA A 72 -2.55 -7.31 17.96
CA ALA A 72 -1.77 -7.80 16.82
C ALA A 72 -2.08 -6.97 15.56
N ALA A 73 -1.09 -6.22 15.08
CA ALA A 73 -1.09 -5.52 13.81
C ALA A 73 -1.48 -6.48 12.66
N ALA A 74 -1.96 -5.93 11.54
CA ALA A 74 -2.23 -6.74 10.36
C ALA A 74 -0.90 -7.34 9.87
N ALA A 75 -0.68 -8.62 10.15
CA ALA A 75 0.48 -9.33 9.63
C ALA A 75 0.37 -9.36 8.10
N PHE A 76 1.33 -8.77 7.39
CA PHE A 76 1.41 -8.93 5.93
C PHE A 76 1.38 -10.42 5.59
N GLY A 77 0.51 -10.83 4.68
CA GLY A 77 0.53 -12.18 4.16
C GLY A 77 1.84 -12.43 3.42
N THR A 78 2.41 -13.64 3.56
CA THR A 78 3.52 -14.09 2.71
C THR A 78 2.98 -14.38 1.32
N ALA A 79 2.77 -13.34 0.54
CA ALA A 79 2.46 -13.49 -0.87
C ALA A 79 3.82 -13.48 -1.60
N ASN A 80 4.52 -14.63 -1.59
CA ASN A 80 5.46 -14.97 -2.65
C ASN A 80 4.64 -15.15 -3.94
N VAL A 81 4.02 -14.07 -4.43
CA VAL A 81 3.23 -14.09 -5.66
C VAL A 81 4.24 -14.21 -6.77
N ALA A 82 4.41 -15.43 -7.22
CA ALA A 82 5.21 -15.80 -8.36
C ALA A 82 4.84 -14.91 -9.56
N SER A 83 5.66 -13.90 -9.85
CA SER A 83 5.86 -13.15 -11.10
C SER A 83 4.69 -12.61 -11.95
N GLN A 84 3.46 -13.10 -11.77
CA GLN A 84 2.31 -12.76 -12.57
C GLN A 84 1.81 -11.38 -12.16
N GLY A 85 1.83 -10.45 -13.10
CA GLY A 85 1.39 -9.07 -12.88
C GLY A 85 2.46 -8.12 -12.34
N MET A 86 3.68 -8.59 -12.02
CA MET A 86 4.75 -7.70 -11.54
C MET A 86 5.11 -6.62 -12.55
N SER A 87 5.17 -6.95 -13.85
CA SER A 87 5.44 -5.94 -14.88
C SER A 87 4.35 -4.88 -14.92
N ALA A 88 3.08 -5.30 -14.92
CA ALA A 88 1.95 -4.37 -14.98
C ALA A 88 1.89 -3.44 -13.75
N GLU A 89 2.26 -3.96 -12.57
CA GLU A 89 2.36 -3.17 -11.35
C GLU A 89 3.49 -2.14 -11.44
N LEU A 90 4.69 -2.55 -11.86
CA LEU A 90 5.81 -1.62 -12.09
C LEU A 90 5.51 -0.60 -13.19
N ASP A 91 4.81 -0.99 -14.25
CA ASP A 91 4.39 -0.09 -15.33
C ASP A 91 3.47 0.99 -14.76
N ARG A 92 2.49 0.60 -13.92
CA ARG A 92 1.59 1.53 -13.23
C ARG A 92 2.36 2.47 -12.30
N CYS A 93 3.29 1.97 -11.50
CA CYS A 93 4.13 2.76 -10.61
C CYS A 93 4.99 3.77 -11.40
N SER A 94 5.69 3.32 -12.44
CA SER A 94 6.55 4.17 -13.27
C SER A 94 5.74 5.24 -14.02
N THR A 95 4.51 4.92 -14.46
CA THR A 95 3.63 5.90 -15.13
C THR A 95 3.20 6.99 -14.16
N THR A 96 2.90 6.64 -12.91
CA THR A 96 2.59 7.63 -11.86
C THR A 96 3.82 8.48 -11.50
N ALA A 97 5.02 7.90 -11.55
CA ALA A 97 6.26 8.59 -11.22
C ALA A 97 6.83 9.45 -12.37
N ALA A 98 6.50 9.12 -13.63
CA ALA A 98 7.07 9.75 -14.83
C ALA A 98 7.03 11.30 -14.84
N PRO A 99 5.97 11.98 -14.34
CA PRO A 99 5.96 13.45 -14.29
C PRO A 99 7.06 14.07 -13.42
N ALA A 100 7.69 13.31 -12.51
CA ALA A 100 8.77 13.79 -11.66
C ALA A 100 10.16 13.69 -12.32
N GLY A 101 10.30 13.04 -13.48
CA GLY A 101 11.52 13.07 -14.30
C GLY A 101 11.81 11.79 -15.07
N ASP A 102 12.68 11.90 -16.08
CA ASP A 102 13.06 10.80 -16.99
C ASP A 102 13.79 9.65 -16.28
N LEU A 103 14.47 9.94 -15.16
CA LEU A 103 15.11 8.92 -14.31
C LEU A 103 14.10 7.96 -13.67
N LEU A 104 12.80 8.23 -13.76
CA LEU A 104 11.74 7.34 -13.26
C LEU A 104 11.10 6.55 -14.41
N ALA A 105 11.71 6.55 -15.60
CA ALA A 105 11.26 5.75 -16.72
C ALA A 105 11.34 4.25 -16.44
N ARG A 106 10.31 3.52 -16.88
CA ARG A 106 10.10 2.10 -16.61
C ARG A 106 11.33 1.18 -16.80
N PRO A 107 12.17 1.33 -17.85
CA PRO A 107 13.32 0.45 -18.07
C PRO A 107 14.36 0.48 -16.94
N GLN A 108 14.38 1.53 -16.12
CA GLN A 108 15.31 1.67 -15.01
C GLN A 108 14.84 0.97 -13.72
N TRP A 109 13.59 0.49 -13.68
CA TRP A 109 13.00 -0.13 -12.51
C TRP A 109 13.32 -1.63 -12.45
N SER A 110 13.87 -2.05 -11.31
CA SER A 110 14.10 -3.45 -10.97
C SER A 110 13.24 -3.84 -9.77
N PHE A 111 12.46 -4.92 -9.91
CA PHE A 111 11.63 -5.43 -8.82
C PHE A 111 12.51 -5.98 -7.68
N VAL A 112 12.09 -5.77 -6.44
CA VAL A 112 12.72 -6.41 -5.27
C VAL A 112 11.72 -7.34 -4.59
N THR A 113 10.59 -6.79 -4.15
CA THR A 113 9.57 -7.55 -3.43
C THR A 113 8.23 -6.82 -3.45
N ARG A 114 7.16 -7.54 -3.12
CA ARG A 114 5.80 -7.02 -2.99
C ARG A 114 5.20 -7.50 -1.68
N PHE A 115 4.49 -6.60 -1.02
CA PHE A 115 3.73 -6.88 0.19
C PHE A 115 2.27 -6.50 -0.01
N GLU A 116 1.36 -7.31 0.50
CA GLU A 116 -0.07 -7.01 0.44
C GLU A 116 -0.72 -7.25 1.80
N ALA A 117 -1.52 -6.29 2.24
CA ALA A 117 -2.34 -6.37 3.44
C ALA A 117 -3.56 -5.47 3.26
N ASP A 118 -4.72 -5.83 3.82
CA ASP A 118 -5.98 -5.07 3.84
C ASP A 118 -6.22 -4.13 2.63
N GLY A 119 -6.15 -4.68 1.41
CA GLY A 119 -6.42 -3.95 0.15
C GLY A 119 -5.33 -2.94 -0.28
N VAL A 120 -4.16 -2.97 0.34
CA VAL A 120 -2.99 -2.15 0.03
C VAL A 120 -1.85 -3.06 -0.42
N SER A 121 -1.38 -2.85 -1.64
CA SER A 121 -0.14 -3.46 -2.16
C SER A 121 0.99 -2.46 -2.05
N VAL A 122 2.16 -2.90 -1.59
CA VAL A 122 3.38 -2.10 -1.57
C VAL A 122 4.46 -2.88 -2.32
N THR A 123 4.86 -2.34 -3.47
CA THR A 123 5.99 -2.86 -4.24
C THR A 123 7.25 -2.09 -3.89
N ALA A 124 8.28 -2.80 -3.47
CA ALA A 124 9.63 -2.29 -3.34
C ALA A 124 10.41 -2.62 -4.62
N ALA A 125 11.06 -1.61 -5.17
CA ALA A 125 11.87 -1.69 -6.38
C ALA A 125 13.15 -0.88 -6.22
N ARG A 126 14.04 -0.96 -7.21
CA ARG A 126 15.17 -0.04 -7.35
C ARG A 126 15.16 0.64 -8.70
N VAL A 127 15.49 1.92 -8.70
CA VAL A 127 15.70 2.76 -9.89
C VAL A 127 17.14 3.22 -9.86
N GLU A 128 17.93 2.80 -10.86
CA GLU A 128 19.39 3.03 -10.89
C GLU A 128 20.09 2.58 -9.59
N GLY A 129 19.61 1.49 -8.99
CA GLY A 129 20.13 0.97 -7.71
C GLY A 129 19.60 1.67 -6.45
N LYS A 130 18.85 2.77 -6.58
CA LYS A 130 18.24 3.47 -5.43
C LYS A 130 16.89 2.88 -5.06
N PRO A 131 16.56 2.71 -3.77
CA PRO A 131 15.26 2.20 -3.34
C PRO A 131 14.12 3.10 -3.79
N VAL A 132 13.05 2.50 -4.33
CA VAL A 132 11.77 3.15 -4.57
C VAL A 132 10.64 2.26 -4.06
N PHE A 133 9.61 2.88 -3.50
CA PHE A 133 8.44 2.21 -2.96
C PHE A 133 7.19 2.73 -3.67
N CYS A 134 6.31 1.82 -4.04
CA CYS A 134 5.06 2.13 -4.71
C CYS A 134 3.92 1.48 -3.94
N GLU A 135 3.06 2.30 -3.36
CA GLU A 135 1.82 1.86 -2.75
C GLU A 135 0.67 1.96 -3.76
N ILE A 136 -0.10 0.89 -3.86
CA ILE A 136 -1.28 0.80 -4.70
C ILE A 136 -2.46 0.39 -3.84
N THR A 137 -3.54 1.15 -3.98
CA THR A 137 -4.85 0.80 -3.45
C THR A 137 -5.83 0.56 -4.60
N ALA A 138 -7.08 0.26 -4.26
CA ALA A 138 -8.16 0.17 -5.24
C ALA A 138 -8.29 1.45 -6.10
N THR A 139 -7.97 2.62 -5.56
CA THR A 139 -8.25 3.92 -6.21
C THR A 139 -7.02 4.81 -6.37
N THR A 140 -5.89 4.49 -5.74
CA THR A 140 -4.72 5.37 -5.71
C THR A 140 -3.43 4.64 -6.02
N VAL A 141 -2.46 5.38 -6.54
CA VAL A 141 -1.06 4.98 -6.66
C VAL A 141 -0.19 6.09 -6.08
N THR A 142 0.73 5.70 -5.21
CA THR A 142 1.58 6.59 -4.45
C THR A 142 3.02 6.10 -4.55
N VAL A 143 3.94 6.96 -5.00
CA VAL A 143 5.34 6.55 -5.23
C VAL A 143 6.29 7.41 -4.39
N SER A 144 7.28 6.76 -3.76
CA SER A 144 8.34 7.44 -3.00
C SER A 144 9.32 8.17 -3.91
N ASP A 145 10.04 9.15 -3.35
CA ASP A 145 11.18 9.74 -4.02
C ASP A 145 12.44 8.89 -3.82
N PRO A 146 13.04 8.29 -4.87
CA PRO A 146 14.32 7.61 -4.70
C PRO A 146 15.49 8.58 -4.47
N PHE A 147 15.28 9.89 -4.64
CA PHE A 147 16.27 10.95 -4.47
C PHE A 147 16.04 11.83 -3.24
N ALA A 148 14.93 11.66 -2.52
CA ALA A 148 14.72 12.42 -1.28
C ALA A 148 15.72 12.01 -0.20
N GLU A 149 16.00 12.95 0.70
CA GLU A 149 16.80 12.68 1.89
C GLU A 149 16.11 11.63 2.77
N PRO A 150 16.76 10.48 3.05
CA PRO A 150 16.18 9.47 3.92
C PRO A 150 16.05 9.97 5.36
N GLY A 151 14.96 9.63 6.01
CA GLY A 151 14.78 9.84 7.44
C GLY A 151 15.52 8.78 8.23
N TYR A 152 16.79 9.00 8.57
CA TYR A 152 17.60 8.02 9.30
C TYR A 152 17.10 7.81 10.74
N ALA A 153 17.21 6.57 11.22
CA ALA A 153 16.95 6.18 12.60
C ALA A 153 18.22 6.41 13.44
N ALA A 154 18.31 7.59 14.05
CA ALA A 154 19.50 8.04 14.79
C ALA A 154 20.78 7.92 13.93
N SER A 155 21.85 7.32 14.47
CA SER A 155 23.14 7.12 13.78
C SER A 155 23.25 5.79 13.00
N SER A 156 22.15 5.05 12.86
CA SER A 156 22.14 3.80 12.09
C SER A 156 22.02 4.06 10.58
N LYS A 157 22.28 3.04 9.75
CA LYS A 157 21.98 3.10 8.31
C LYS A 157 20.53 2.73 7.98
N THR A 158 19.72 2.43 9.01
CA THR A 158 18.28 2.21 8.84
C THR A 158 17.60 3.55 8.63
N ALA A 159 16.79 3.68 7.59
CA ALA A 159 16.12 4.94 7.27
C ALA A 159 14.74 4.72 6.67
N ALA A 160 13.77 5.53 7.08
CA ALA A 160 12.47 5.61 6.43
C ALA A 160 12.60 6.46 5.16
N MET A 161 12.09 5.96 4.04
CA MET A 161 12.08 6.66 2.74
C MET A 161 10.67 6.87 2.19
N PHE A 162 9.66 6.25 2.82
CA PHE A 162 8.29 6.31 2.37
C PHE A 162 7.34 6.18 3.57
N ALA A 163 6.37 7.08 3.66
CA ALA A 163 5.29 7.01 4.64
C ALA A 163 3.97 7.51 4.02
N THR A 164 2.86 6.80 4.23
CA THR A 164 1.56 7.14 3.60
C THR A 164 0.42 7.22 4.60
N SER A 165 -0.67 7.88 4.21
CA SER A 165 -1.94 7.92 4.96
C SER A 165 -2.54 6.55 5.25
N ASN A 166 -2.17 5.51 4.51
CA ASN A 166 -2.62 4.14 4.75
C ASN A 166 -1.82 3.40 5.83
N GLY A 167 -0.94 4.12 6.54
CA GLY A 167 -0.11 3.58 7.63
C GLY A 167 1.11 2.81 7.15
N THR A 168 1.40 2.84 5.85
CA THR A 168 2.62 2.23 5.29
C THR A 168 3.83 3.04 5.69
N VAL A 169 4.89 2.36 6.12
CA VAL A 169 6.23 2.91 6.29
C VAL A 169 7.21 1.96 5.62
N ALA A 170 8.06 2.47 4.73
CA ALA A 170 9.05 1.67 4.05
C ALA A 170 10.39 2.41 3.93
N GLY A 171 11.46 1.64 3.74
CA GLY A 171 12.79 2.20 3.69
C GLY A 171 13.90 1.17 3.60
N VAL A 172 15.10 1.58 3.99
CA VAL A 172 16.31 0.73 4.03
C VAL A 172 16.60 0.31 5.46
N VAL A 173 17.13 -0.90 5.61
CA VAL A 173 17.56 -1.43 6.91
C VAL A 173 19.07 -1.58 6.94
N ASP A 174 19.70 -1.22 8.06
CA ASP A 174 21.12 -1.49 8.29
C ASP A 174 21.38 -2.99 8.17
N THR A 175 22.46 -3.38 7.48
CA THR A 175 22.82 -4.79 7.29
C THR A 175 23.08 -5.54 8.60
N GLY A 176 23.39 -4.83 9.68
CA GLY A 176 23.52 -5.42 11.01
C GLY A 176 22.18 -5.76 11.68
N TRP A 177 21.06 -5.22 11.20
CA TRP A 177 19.75 -5.40 11.80
C TRP A 177 18.99 -6.53 11.11
N THR A 178 18.98 -7.71 11.73
CA THR A 178 18.20 -8.87 11.23
C THR A 178 16.72 -8.77 11.56
N GLU A 179 16.38 -7.98 12.58
CA GLU A 179 15.01 -7.68 13.00
C GLU A 179 14.97 -6.33 13.75
N PHE A 180 13.80 -5.70 13.74
CA PHE A 180 13.47 -4.55 14.59
C PHE A 180 11.94 -4.42 14.65
N GLU A 181 11.43 -3.62 15.57
CA GLU A 181 10.02 -3.24 15.57
C GLU A 181 9.86 -1.77 15.14
N LEU A 182 8.85 -1.48 14.34
CA LEU A 182 8.44 -0.12 14.02
C LEU A 182 7.36 0.30 15.00
N ARG A 183 7.61 1.34 15.80
CA ARG A 183 6.60 1.99 16.62
C ARG A 183 6.14 3.28 15.98
N VAL A 184 4.84 3.36 15.72
CA VAL A 184 4.15 4.52 15.16
C VAL A 184 3.33 5.16 16.26
N THR A 185 3.58 6.44 16.52
CA THR A 185 2.77 7.25 17.44
C THR A 185 2.09 8.36 16.65
N ALA A 186 0.77 8.45 16.74
CA ALA A 186 -0.03 9.52 16.12
C ALA A 186 -1.04 10.10 17.13
N GLU A 187 -1.45 11.35 16.91
CA GLU A 187 -2.44 12.01 17.77
C GLU A 187 -3.83 11.35 17.71
N PRO A 188 -4.61 11.36 18.80
CA PRO A 188 -4.30 11.90 20.14
C PRO A 188 -3.77 10.83 21.11
N ASN A 189 -2.67 10.12 20.78
CA ASN A 189 -2.05 9.00 21.51
C ASN A 189 -2.44 7.60 21.02
N ARG A 190 -2.54 7.42 19.70
CA ARG A 190 -2.53 6.08 19.11
C ARG A 190 -1.09 5.66 18.92
N THR A 191 -0.67 4.68 19.70
CA THR A 191 0.63 4.01 19.54
C THR A 191 0.40 2.59 19.06
N GLU A 192 1.13 2.22 18.02
CA GLU A 192 1.09 0.88 17.46
C GLU A 192 2.52 0.43 17.18
N THR A 193 2.82 -0.82 17.51
CA THR A 193 4.10 -1.45 17.22
C THR A 193 3.87 -2.56 16.20
N VAL A 194 4.68 -2.58 15.14
CA VAL A 194 4.56 -3.51 14.02
C VAL A 194 5.93 -4.04 13.66
N THR A 195 6.06 -5.35 13.45
CA THR A 195 7.30 -5.94 12.93
C THR A 195 7.37 -5.73 11.41
N PRO A 196 8.37 -4.98 10.89
CA PRO A 196 8.53 -4.79 9.45
C PRO A 196 8.90 -6.08 8.74
N ARG A 197 8.49 -6.19 7.48
CA ARG A 197 8.98 -7.22 6.58
C ARG A 197 10.28 -6.77 5.93
N LEU A 198 11.33 -7.55 6.09
CA LEU A 198 12.64 -7.28 5.50
C LEU A 198 12.83 -8.09 4.21
N SER A 199 13.45 -7.49 3.20
CA SER A 199 13.84 -8.17 1.97
C SER A 199 14.95 -7.38 1.28
N ASP A 200 16.11 -8.03 1.08
CA ASP A 200 17.23 -7.47 0.31
C ASP A 200 17.64 -6.05 0.76
N GLY A 201 17.83 -5.86 2.07
CA GLY A 201 18.21 -4.56 2.65
C GLY A 201 17.09 -3.50 2.66
N LEU A 202 15.88 -3.85 2.23
CA LEU A 202 14.69 -2.99 2.31
C LEU A 202 13.74 -3.49 3.39
N PHE A 203 12.94 -2.59 3.94
CA PHE A 203 11.83 -2.94 4.83
C PHE A 203 10.51 -2.31 4.38
N VAL A 204 9.42 -3.00 4.68
CA VAL A 204 8.05 -2.47 4.58
C VAL A 204 7.26 -2.87 5.82
N ALA A 205 6.63 -1.90 6.45
CA ALA A 205 5.75 -2.06 7.58
C ALA A 205 4.41 -1.37 7.29
N ARG A 206 3.32 -1.85 7.91
CA ARG A 206 2.02 -1.20 7.85
C ARG A 206 1.39 -1.19 9.22
N ALA A 207 1.25 0.01 9.76
CA ALA A 207 0.43 0.29 10.91
C ALA A 207 -1.04 0.42 10.48
N ARG A 208 -1.97 0.04 11.36
CA ARG A 208 -3.40 0.40 11.25
C ARG A 208 -3.63 1.87 11.58
N THR A 209 -2.70 2.47 12.32
CA THR A 209 -2.69 3.88 12.63
C THR A 209 -2.39 4.69 11.36
N LEU A 210 -3.32 5.57 10.99
CA LEU A 210 -3.14 6.46 9.84
C LEU A 210 -1.97 7.40 10.12
N ILE A 211 -1.03 7.46 9.17
CA ILE A 211 0.12 8.36 9.23
C ILE A 211 -0.16 9.51 8.29
N ASP A 212 -0.29 10.73 8.79
CA ASP A 212 -0.42 11.92 7.95
C ASP A 212 0.94 12.65 7.96
N PRO A 213 1.88 12.35 7.04
CA PRO A 213 3.23 12.92 7.07
C PRO A 213 3.30 14.45 7.19
N PRO A 214 2.43 15.25 6.52
CA PRO A 214 2.46 16.70 6.67
C PRO A 214 1.88 17.21 8.00
N LYS A 215 1.17 16.38 8.79
CA LYS A 215 0.66 16.82 10.09
C LYS A 215 1.73 16.68 11.18
N PRO A 216 1.93 17.73 11.99
CA PRO A 216 2.72 17.58 13.21
C PRO A 216 2.05 16.55 14.13
N GLY A 217 2.85 15.76 14.84
CA GLY A 217 2.37 14.79 15.82
C GLY A 217 2.55 13.32 15.45
N VAL A 218 2.90 13.01 14.19
CA VAL A 218 3.36 11.66 13.84
C VAL A 218 4.82 11.49 14.26
N GLN A 219 5.11 10.41 14.98
CA GLN A 219 6.47 10.01 15.34
C GLN A 219 6.67 8.54 14.98
N LEU A 220 7.78 8.27 14.30
CA LEU A 220 8.19 6.93 13.90
C LEU A 220 9.47 6.57 14.66
N TYR A 221 9.50 5.38 15.24
CA TYR A 221 10.66 4.85 15.96
C TYR A 221 10.97 3.44 15.47
N ALA A 222 12.25 3.15 15.29
CA ALA A 222 12.74 1.79 15.21
C ALA A 222 13.15 1.33 16.61
N LEU A 223 12.65 0.18 17.06
CA LEU A 223 13.03 -0.47 18.30
C LEU A 223 13.97 -1.62 17.95
N HIS A 224 15.23 -1.52 18.34
CA HIS A 224 16.25 -2.53 18.05
C HIS A 224 17.15 -2.69 19.29
N ASP A 225 17.39 -3.92 19.71
CA ASP A 225 18.17 -4.26 20.92
C ASP A 225 17.75 -3.48 22.19
N GLY A 226 16.45 -3.22 22.33
CA GLY A 226 15.87 -2.46 23.45
C GLY A 226 16.11 -0.95 23.40
N ALA A 227 16.78 -0.44 22.36
CA ALA A 227 16.97 0.98 22.12
C ALA A 227 15.90 1.54 21.16
N GLU A 228 15.55 2.81 21.36
CA GLU A 228 14.60 3.53 20.50
C GLU A 228 15.33 4.50 19.57
N HIS A 229 15.11 4.35 18.27
CA HIS A 229 15.73 5.18 17.24
C HIS A 229 14.66 5.94 16.48
N LYS A 230 14.54 7.25 16.73
CA LYS A 230 13.57 8.10 16.04
C LYS A 230 13.99 8.29 14.57
N PHE A 231 13.07 8.04 13.63
CA PHE A 231 13.24 8.42 12.23
C PHE A 231 13.01 9.93 12.06
N SER A 232 13.95 10.64 11.44
CA SER A 232 13.80 12.08 11.16
C SER A 232 14.65 12.51 9.96
N PRO A 233 14.12 13.32 9.02
CA PRO A 233 12.71 13.73 8.92
C PRO A 233 11.79 12.57 8.50
N VAL A 234 10.46 12.74 8.61
CA VAL A 234 9.53 11.81 7.94
C VAL A 234 9.56 12.13 6.45
N PRO A 235 9.90 11.17 5.58
CA PRO A 235 10.15 11.43 4.16
C PRO A 235 8.88 11.86 3.42
N PRO A 236 8.98 12.79 2.45
CA PRO A 236 7.87 13.18 1.60
C PRO A 236 7.56 12.10 0.56
N VAL A 237 6.39 12.22 -0.06
CA VAL A 237 5.94 11.37 -1.17
C VAL A 237 6.01 12.19 -2.47
N LEU A 238 6.54 11.62 -3.56
CA LEU A 238 6.68 12.34 -4.85
C LEU A 238 5.35 12.61 -5.54
N ALA A 239 4.54 11.57 -5.66
CA ALA A 239 3.42 11.56 -6.57
C ALA A 239 2.24 10.81 -5.96
N PHE A 240 1.07 11.40 -6.12
CA PHE A 240 -0.20 10.83 -5.74
C PHE A 240 -1.14 10.90 -6.96
N ALA A 241 -1.38 9.75 -7.58
CA ALA A 241 -2.41 9.61 -8.59
C ALA A 241 -3.67 9.06 -7.90
N GLY A 242 -4.56 9.95 -7.50
CA GLY A 242 -5.83 9.61 -6.85
C GLY A 242 -6.86 10.70 -7.07
N GLY A 243 -7.91 10.37 -7.83
CA GLY A 243 -8.99 11.28 -8.19
C GLY A 243 -10.29 10.93 -7.49
N LEU A 244 -10.73 11.81 -6.59
CA LEU A 244 -12.07 12.37 -6.70
C LEU A 244 -11.89 13.88 -6.83
N ARG A 245 -11.77 14.35 -8.08
CA ARG A 245 -12.16 15.72 -8.38
C ARG A 245 -13.68 15.74 -8.21
N ASN A 246 -14.16 16.26 -7.08
CA ASN A 246 -15.54 16.68 -6.93
C ASN A 246 -15.79 17.93 -7.77
#